data_AF-A0A6L3ABH5-F1
#
_entry.id   AF-A0A6L3ABH5-F1
#
_cell.length_a   1.000
_cell.length_b   1.000
_cell.length_c   1.000
_cell.angle_alpha   90.00
_cell.angle_beta   90.00
_cell.angle_gamma   90.00
#
_symmetry.space_group_name_H-M   'P 1'
#
loop_
_entity.id
_entity.type
_entity.pdbx_description
1 polymer ?
#
loop_
_entity_poly.entity_id
_entity_poly.type
_entity_poly.pdbx_seq_one_letter_code
_entity_poly.pdbx_strand_id
1 'polypeptide(L)'
;MFLMGSGRFRRPLLLEVEGADRHAKGLYSPGGFAYSRLVEAPWGEMRRVVNETREAAIARYSRPPDRLLIWYLTCRECSRERNFETLVIAHYRGK
;
A
#
# COMPACT_ATOMS: atom_id res chain seq x y z
N MET A 1 7.47 1.24 -13.01
CA MET A 1 7.01 2.44 -13.76
C MET A 1 6.57 3.46 -12.73
N PHE A 2 7.30 4.58 -12.56
CA PHE A 2 6.95 5.60 -11.56
C PHE A 2 5.83 6.48 -12.13
N LEU A 3 4.60 6.30 -11.62
CA LEU A 3 3.52 7.26 -11.83
C LEU A 3 3.74 8.46 -10.91
N MET A 4 4.54 9.43 -11.36
CA MET A 4 4.59 10.77 -10.77
C MET A 4 3.98 11.77 -11.74
N GLY A 5 2.64 11.76 -11.83
CA GLY A 5 1.89 12.96 -12.19
C GLY A 5 1.66 13.81 -10.93
N SER A 6 1.45 15.11 -11.08
CA SER A 6 1.18 16.07 -10.00
C SER A 6 -0.20 15.91 -9.34
N GLY A 7 -0.61 14.67 -9.09
CA GLY A 7 -1.74 14.36 -8.22
C GLY A 7 -1.27 14.47 -6.79
N ARG A 8 -1.79 15.44 -6.03
CA ARG A 8 -1.66 15.44 -4.56
C ARG A 8 -2.42 14.22 -4.02
N PHE A 9 -1.76 13.06 -4.00
CA PHE A 9 -2.30 11.89 -3.33
C PHE A 9 -2.43 12.24 -1.85
N ARG A 10 -3.67 12.30 -1.34
CA ARG A 10 -3.96 12.56 0.08
C ARG A 10 -3.50 11.41 0.99
N ARG A 11 -2.84 10.37 0.46
CA ARG A 11 -2.49 9.13 1.15
C ARG A 11 -1.02 8.78 0.95
N PRO A 12 -0.34 8.26 1.98
CA PRO A 12 1.03 7.78 1.86
C PRO A 12 1.11 6.60 0.88
N LEU A 13 1.99 6.73 -0.11
CA LEU A 13 2.33 5.68 -1.06
C LEU A 13 3.52 4.88 -0.52
N LEU A 14 3.47 3.56 -0.65
CA LEU A 14 4.63 2.72 -0.38
C LEU A 14 5.40 2.55 -1.69
N LEU A 15 6.70 2.82 -1.64
CA LEU A 15 7.62 2.63 -2.75
C LEU A 15 8.71 1.68 -2.29
N GLU A 16 8.98 0.64 -3.06
CA GLU A 16 10.20 -0.14 -2.91
C GLU A 16 11.37 0.66 -3.49
N VAL A 17 12.37 0.89 -2.65
CA VAL A 17 13.58 1.60 -3.04
C VAL A 17 14.75 0.64 -2.83
N GLU A 18 15.27 0.11 -3.93
CA GLU A 18 16.41 -0.79 -3.92
C GLU A 18 17.68 -0.03 -3.50
N GLY A 19 18.47 -0.60 -2.59
CA GLY A 19 19.73 0.00 -2.13
C GLY A 19 19.60 1.27 -1.29
N ALA A 20 18.39 1.68 -0.91
CA ALA A 20 18.19 2.82 -0.03
C ALA A 20 18.71 2.55 1.39
N ASP A 21 19.48 3.49 1.92
CA ASP A 21 19.82 3.52 3.34
C ASP A 21 18.54 3.65 4.18
N ARG A 22 18.36 2.74 5.14
CA ARG A 22 17.22 2.72 6.08
C ARG A 22 17.08 4.03 6.87
N HIS A 23 18.15 4.81 6.97
CA HIS A 23 18.17 6.09 7.68
C HIS A 23 18.12 7.32 6.76
N ALA A 24 17.93 7.13 5.44
CA ALA A 24 17.89 8.26 4.52
C ALA A 24 16.72 9.21 4.84
N LYS A 25 17.02 10.50 4.84
CA LYS A 25 16.05 11.55 5.15
C LYS A 25 14.90 11.51 4.13
N GLY A 26 13.67 11.37 4.62
CA GLY A 26 12.46 11.29 3.79
C GLY A 26 11.97 9.86 3.51
N LEU A 27 12.74 8.82 3.87
CA LEU A 27 12.26 7.45 3.90
C LEU A 27 11.64 7.14 5.25
N TYR A 28 10.42 6.61 5.21
CA TYR A 28 9.72 6.12 6.39
C TYR A 28 9.67 4.61 6.31
N SER A 29 10.35 3.92 7.24
CA SER A 29 10.25 2.48 7.42
C SER A 29 9.27 2.16 8.56
N PRO A 30 8.00 1.85 8.25
CA PRO A 30 7.06 1.45 9.27
C PRO A 30 7.47 0.10 9.87
N GLY A 31 8.08 0.11 11.07
CA GLY A 31 8.20 -1.10 11.89
C GLY A 31 6.82 -1.61 12.35
N GLY A 32 6.75 -2.78 13.01
CA GLY A 32 5.48 -3.36 13.48
C GLY A 32 4.96 -4.48 12.58
N PHE A 33 3.63 -4.59 12.44
CA PHE A 33 2.99 -5.64 11.65
C PHE A 33 1.87 -5.07 10.76
N ALA A 34 1.39 -5.87 9.80
CA ALA A 34 0.39 -5.42 8.86
C ALA A 34 -0.64 -6.50 8.50
N TYR A 35 -1.86 -6.05 8.20
CA TYR A 35 -2.79 -6.78 7.35
C TYR A 35 -2.55 -6.38 5.90
N SER A 36 -2.41 -7.34 4.99
CA SER A 36 -2.22 -7.09 3.56
C SER A 36 -3.33 -7.74 2.75
N ARG A 37 -3.84 -7.02 1.75
CA ARG A 37 -4.77 -7.55 0.76
C ARG A 37 -4.28 -7.17 -0.63
N LEU A 38 -4.04 -8.18 -1.47
CA LEU A 38 -3.72 -8.01 -2.88
C LEU A 38 -5.01 -8.10 -3.68
N VAL A 39 -5.23 -7.15 -4.58
CA VAL A 39 -6.38 -7.13 -5.48
C VAL A 39 -5.95 -6.76 -6.89
N GLU A 40 -6.71 -7.16 -7.89
CA GLU A 40 -6.65 -6.55 -9.22
C GLU A 40 -6.97 -5.05 -9.12
N ALA A 41 -6.39 -4.24 -10.00
CA ALA A 41 -6.46 -2.79 -9.94
C ALA A 41 -7.91 -2.33 -9.85
N PRO A 42 -8.29 -1.68 -8.74
CA PRO A 42 -9.68 -1.31 -8.52
C PRO A 42 -9.97 0.01 -9.23
N TRP A 43 -10.24 -0.08 -10.54
CA TRP A 43 -10.56 1.05 -11.41
C TRP A 43 -11.80 1.80 -10.90
N GLY A 44 -11.59 2.96 -10.27
CA GLY A 44 -12.66 3.75 -9.66
C GLY A 44 -13.16 3.23 -8.30
N GLU A 45 -12.79 2.00 -7.90
CA GLU A 45 -13.28 1.35 -6.68
C GLU A 45 -12.30 1.42 -5.50
N MET A 46 -11.20 2.16 -5.64
CA MET A 46 -10.14 2.23 -4.62
C MET A 46 -10.67 2.55 -3.21
N ARG A 47 -11.68 3.43 -3.11
CA ARG A 47 -12.28 3.78 -1.82
C ARG A 47 -12.98 2.58 -1.16
N ARG A 48 -13.71 1.79 -1.95
CA ARG A 48 -14.41 0.57 -1.50
C ARG A 48 -13.39 -0.45 -1.00
N VAL A 49 -12.38 -0.77 -1.82
CA VAL A 49 -11.34 -1.76 -1.47
C VAL A 49 -10.60 -1.36 -0.20
N VAL A 50 -10.25 -0.09 -0.02
CA VAL A 50 -9.55 0.35 1.20
C VAL A 50 -10.45 0.25 2.43
N ASN A 51 -11.73 0.59 2.31
CA ASN A 51 -12.68 0.45 3.43
C ASN A 51 -12.85 -1.02 3.83
N GLU A 52 -13.06 -1.92 2.86
CA GLU A 52 -13.15 -3.35 3.12
C GLU A 52 -11.87 -3.90 3.75
N THR A 53 -10.70 -3.45 3.27
CA THR A 53 -9.42 -3.85 3.86
C THR A 53 -9.29 -3.37 5.31
N ARG A 54 -9.78 -2.16 5.61
CA ARG A 54 -9.81 -1.62 6.98
C ARG A 54 -10.73 -2.44 7.88
N GLU A 55 -11.94 -2.76 7.40
CA GLU A 55 -12.92 -3.55 8.14
C GLU A 55 -12.41 -4.96 8.41
N ALA A 56 -11.83 -5.62 7.40
CA ALA A 56 -11.22 -6.93 7.56
C ALA A 56 -10.05 -6.91 8.55
N ALA A 57 -9.21 -5.87 8.51
CA ALA A 57 -8.11 -5.71 9.46
C ALA A 57 -8.62 -5.48 10.90
N ILE A 58 -9.66 -4.66 11.07
CA ILE A 58 -10.32 -4.44 12.38
C ILE A 58 -10.93 -5.74 12.90
N ALA A 59 -11.61 -6.51 12.05
CA ALA A 59 -12.19 -7.79 12.44
C ALA A 59 -11.11 -8.78 12.91
N ARG A 60 -9.95 -8.80 12.24
CA ARG A 60 -8.83 -9.70 12.58
C ARG A 60 -8.07 -9.30 13.84
N TYR A 61 -7.82 -8.00 14.03
CA TYR A 61 -6.92 -7.50 15.08
C TYR A 61 -7.64 -6.74 16.20
N SER A 62 -8.98 -6.67 16.15
CA SER A 62 -9.85 -6.00 17.12
C SER A 62 -9.49 -4.54 17.41
N ARG A 63 -8.76 -3.88 16.50
CA ARG A 63 -8.37 -2.47 16.62
C ARG A 63 -8.17 -1.82 15.25
N PRO A 64 -8.39 -0.50 15.13
CA PRO A 64 -8.14 0.22 13.89
C PRO A 64 -6.64 0.24 13.55
N PRO A 65 -6.27 0.14 12.26
CA PRO A 65 -4.90 0.33 11.82
C PRO A 65 -4.46 1.78 12.03
N ASP A 66 -3.17 1.95 12.34
CA ASP A 66 -2.55 3.27 12.49
C ASP A 66 -2.48 4.01 11.15
N ARG A 67 -2.24 3.26 10.06
CA ARG A 67 -2.19 3.79 8.69
C ARG A 67 -2.74 2.80 7.67
N LEU A 68 -3.22 3.34 6.56
CA LEU A 68 -3.54 2.58 5.36
C LEU A 68 -2.61 3.04 4.24
N LEU A 69 -1.87 2.10 3.66
CA LEU A 69 -0.92 2.32 2.58
C LEU A 69 -1.43 1.59 1.33
N ILE A 70 -1.14 2.19 0.17
CA ILE A 70 -1.48 1.62 -1.13
C ILE A 70 -0.19 1.50 -1.92
N TRP A 71 0.02 0.33 -2.52
CA TRP A 71 1.15 0.06 -3.40
C TRP A 71 0.65 -0.53 -4.71
N TYR A 72 0.85 0.21 -5.79
CA TYR A 72 0.60 -0.27 -7.14
C TYR A 72 1.76 -1.14 -7.59
N LEU A 73 1.51 -2.43 -7.74
CA LEU A 73 2.48 -3.38 -8.23
C LEU A 73 2.40 -3.35 -9.76
N THR A 74 3.27 -2.51 -10.35
CA THR A 74 3.41 -2.40 -11.80
C THR A 74 4.71 -3.07 -12.21
N CYS A 75 4.61 -4.18 -12.96
CA CYS A 75 5.77 -4.89 -13.46
C CYS A 75 6.02 -4.49 -14.92
N ARG A 76 7.16 -3.85 -15.20
CA ARG A 76 7.50 -3.39 -16.55
C ARG A 76 7.69 -4.53 -17.55
N GLU A 77 8.07 -5.72 -17.07
CA GLU A 77 8.46 -6.88 -17.89
C GLU A 77 7.44 -8.02 -17.86
N CYS A 78 6.44 -7.96 -16.99
CA CYS A 78 5.42 -9.00 -16.89
C CYS A 78 4.33 -8.79 -17.96
N SER A 79 3.72 -9.90 -18.40
CA SER A 79 2.66 -9.88 -19.41
C SER A 79 1.49 -8.95 -19.03
N ARG A 80 0.67 -8.59 -20.01
CA ARG A 80 -0.46 -7.67 -19.84
C ARG A 80 -1.48 -8.16 -18.78
N GLU A 81 -1.60 -9.48 -18.58
CA GLU A 81 -2.47 -10.07 -17.55
C GLU A 81 -1.92 -9.95 -16.12
N ARG A 82 -0.62 -9.69 -15.94
CA ARG A 82 0.01 -9.48 -14.61
C ARG A 82 0.29 -8.01 -14.30
N ASN A 83 -0.14 -7.12 -15.19
CA ASN A 83 -0.07 -5.70 -14.94
C ASN A 83 -1.32 -5.30 -14.16
N PHE A 84 -1.15 -4.42 -13.18
CA PHE A 84 -2.22 -3.78 -12.42
C PHE A 84 -2.72 -4.55 -11.20
N GLU A 85 -1.86 -5.11 -10.35
CA GLU A 85 -2.28 -5.43 -8.99
C GLU A 85 -2.09 -4.23 -8.05
N THR A 86 -2.96 -4.13 -7.05
CA THR A 86 -2.84 -3.16 -5.96
C THR A 86 -2.75 -3.91 -4.64
N LEU A 87 -1.66 -3.69 -3.94
CA LEU A 87 -1.49 -4.13 -2.56
C LEU A 87 -2.00 -3.03 -1.62
N VAL A 88 -3.00 -3.34 -0.82
CA VAL A 88 -3.50 -2.47 0.24
C VAL A 88 -3.00 -3.01 1.58
N ILE A 89 -2.39 -2.14 2.37
CA ILE A 89 -1.73 -2.50 3.63
C ILE A 89 -2.38 -1.71 4.76
N ALA A 90 -2.97 -2.40 5.73
CA ALA A 90 -3.38 -1.83 7.00
C ALA A 90 -2.23 -2.03 8.01
N HIS A 91 -1.50 -0.95 8.28
CA HIS A 91 -0.30 -0.96 9.09
C HIS A 91 -0.60 -0.69 10.56
N TYR A 92 0.09 -1.42 11.42
CA TYR A 92 0.03 -1.33 12.87
C TYR A 92 1.44 -1.07 13.41
N ARG A 93 1.61 0.00 14.19
CA ARG A 93 2.86 0.25 14.89
C ARG A 93 3.13 -0.88 15.87
N GLY A 94 4.37 -1.36 15.90
CA GLY A 94 4.88 -2.20 16.98
C GLY A 94 4.90 -1.41 18.29
N LYS A 95 4.91 -2.12 19.42
CA LYS A 95 5.23 -1.51 20.71
C LYS A 95 6.66 -1.03 20.72
#